data_AF-A0A382BN55-F1
#
_entry.id   AF-A0A382BN55-F1
#
_cell.length_a   1.000
_cell.length_b   1.000
_cell.length_c   1.000
_cell.angle_alpha   90.00
_cell.angle_beta   90.00
_cell.angle_gamma   90.00
#
_symmetry.space_group_name_H-M   'P 1'
#
loop_
_entity.id
_entity.type
_entity.pdbx_description
1 polymer ?
#
loop_
_entity_poly.entity_id
_entity_poly.type
_entity_poly.pdbx_seq_one_letter_code
_entity_poly.pdbx_strand_id
1 'polypeptide(L)'
;QTLLAVGKTELLMKPEGQAELRFGGHKVSAPKPLNLHHWYKIDGRIGVEGQLSISATLLKQYAATQNVATASSNLAVGSGLDMDGIVSVGARISSGSAEQLFNGKIETPQIWADGILVANWDFSSDISGLSVVGKNCPDMDLVNYPTRGVKGAYWDGSEHNWRHKPEHYGAIHFHEDDIYDFGWDTDFSFKIPSTMPSGIYVMRISSDGHEDAMPFFVCPPLGKPTAKLCVLVSTFTYTIYGNHARPDYHAGWQDRIKDWGAYPHNPAEFSNYGLSTYNLHSDGSGICHASHKRPLFNLRPGYITFGEGDCSGLRHFQADSHLITWLHAKCIDYDIVTDEELHNEGVPAIKDYATVTTGSHPEYHTSQMLDALTAYSDGGGSFLYLGGNGFYWRIVRHRDDTDLLEIRRAEDGLRAWASEPGEYYNAFDGNYGGLWRRNGRPPQQLVGIGFTAQGIFVGMPYNRVCHDPEFDWVFDGIEGDTLGDFGFSGNGAAGFELDRIDPALSDGLNLAEGSAITVLAQSYDTANNFMLVPEEQLTHLTNLSGGPEGQAKRADMVYFTTEGGGQVFSVGSITFCGSLPWNNYDNNISRLLSNVLSRLIDRSGVGVI
;
A
#
# COMPACT_ATOMS: atom_id res chain seq x y z
N GLN A 1 17.59 24.21 0.35
CA GLN A 1 16.30 23.63 -0.07
C GLN A 1 15.49 24.72 -0.76
N THR A 2 15.16 24.53 -2.03
CA THR A 2 14.55 25.55 -2.89
C THR A 2 13.04 25.55 -2.73
N LEU A 3 12.47 26.71 -2.46
CA LEU A 3 11.02 26.89 -2.37
C LEU A 3 10.44 27.19 -3.77
N LEU A 4 11.04 28.16 -4.46
CA LEU A 4 10.66 28.61 -5.80
C LEU A 4 11.91 29.09 -6.53
N ALA A 5 12.11 28.64 -7.77
CA ALA A 5 13.17 29.13 -8.65
C ALA A 5 12.59 29.60 -9.99
N VAL A 6 13.21 30.64 -10.56
CA VAL A 6 12.91 31.19 -11.88
C VAL A 6 14.22 31.59 -12.54
N GLY A 7 14.75 30.75 -13.42
CA GLY A 7 16.04 30.99 -14.08
C GLY A 7 17.18 31.21 -13.07
N LYS A 8 17.73 32.43 -13.04
CA LYS A 8 18.83 32.82 -12.11
C LYS A 8 18.33 33.23 -10.72
N THR A 9 17.03 33.35 -10.52
CA THR A 9 16.39 33.73 -9.26
C THR A 9 16.02 32.50 -8.46
N GLU A 10 16.29 32.55 -7.16
CA GLU A 10 15.97 31.45 -6.26
C GLU A 10 15.53 31.98 -4.90
N LEU A 11 14.36 31.53 -4.44
CA LEU A 11 13.90 31.67 -3.06
C LEU A 11 14.08 30.32 -2.36
N LEU A 12 14.86 30.29 -1.29
CA LEU A 12 15.28 29.04 -0.65
C LEU A 12 15.38 29.15 0.87
N MET A 13 15.39 28.00 1.53
CA MET A 13 15.77 27.82 2.92
C MET A 13 17.22 27.33 3.01
N LYS A 14 18.04 28.05 3.80
CA LYS A 14 19.41 27.65 4.10
C LYS A 14 19.45 26.55 5.15
N PRO A 15 20.54 25.76 5.25
CA PRO A 15 20.73 24.77 6.31
C PRO A 15 20.58 25.34 7.72
N GLU A 16 20.94 26.61 7.93
CA GLU A 16 20.78 27.27 9.23
C GLU A 16 19.34 27.71 9.53
N GLY A 17 18.37 27.41 8.66
CA GLY A 17 16.94 27.73 8.84
C GLY A 17 16.53 29.14 8.40
N GLN A 18 17.44 29.92 7.83
CA GLN A 18 17.14 31.26 7.31
C GLN A 18 16.59 31.19 5.88
N ALA A 19 15.50 31.91 5.60
CA ALA A 19 15.06 32.15 4.23
C ALA A 19 16.07 33.06 3.50
N GLU A 20 16.33 32.80 2.22
CA GLU A 20 17.27 33.56 1.40
C GLU A 20 16.71 33.75 -0.02
N LEU A 21 16.86 34.96 -0.54
CA LEU A 21 16.63 35.27 -1.94
C LEU A 21 17.98 35.42 -2.64
N ARG A 22 18.17 34.71 -3.75
CA ARG A 22 19.35 34.81 -4.62
C ARG A 22 18.96 35.29 -6.00
N PHE A 23 19.83 36.08 -6.61
CA PHE A 23 19.80 36.43 -8.02
C PHE A 23 21.23 36.36 -8.57
N GLY A 24 21.52 35.34 -9.38
CA GLY A 24 22.88 35.06 -9.83
C GLY A 24 23.85 34.88 -8.66
N GLY A 25 24.92 35.67 -8.61
CA GLY A 25 25.91 35.65 -7.51
C GLY A 25 25.51 36.43 -6.25
N HIS A 26 24.36 37.12 -6.26
CA HIS A 26 23.95 38.02 -5.19
C HIS A 26 22.86 37.41 -4.33
N LYS A 27 22.84 37.78 -3.05
CA LYS A 27 21.94 37.17 -2.07
C LYS A 27 21.57 38.09 -0.92
N VAL A 28 20.38 37.89 -0.38
CA VAL A 28 19.92 38.48 0.88
C VAL A 28 19.27 37.41 1.73
N SER A 29 19.75 37.21 2.96
CA SER A 29 19.15 36.28 3.91
C SER A 29 18.31 37.03 4.95
N ALA A 30 17.22 36.40 5.40
CA ALA A 30 16.52 36.78 6.63
C ALA A 30 17.51 36.82 7.81
N PRO A 31 17.41 37.82 8.73
CA PRO A 31 18.39 38.02 9.80
C PRO A 31 18.38 36.91 10.86
N LYS A 32 17.35 36.07 10.91
CA LYS A 32 17.20 34.98 11.88
C LYS A 32 16.53 33.77 11.24
N PRO A 33 16.77 32.56 11.78
CA PRO A 33 16.09 31.36 11.31
C PRO A 33 14.58 31.43 11.51
N LEU A 34 13.84 30.74 10.65
CA LEU A 34 12.41 30.45 10.80
C LEU A 34 12.24 29.15 11.59
N ASN A 35 11.14 29.05 12.34
CA ASN A 35 10.85 27.84 13.11
C ASN A 35 10.31 26.76 12.17
N LEU A 36 10.69 25.50 12.40
CA LEU A 36 10.11 24.36 11.71
C LEU A 36 8.63 24.19 12.06
N HIS A 37 7.87 23.54 11.17
CA HIS A 37 6.43 23.23 11.34
C HIS A 37 5.53 24.46 11.61
N HIS A 38 5.85 25.60 11.00
CA HIS A 38 5.02 26.80 11.03
C HIS A 38 4.78 27.31 9.61
N TRP A 39 3.57 27.83 9.36
CA TRP A 39 3.25 28.47 8.09
C TRP A 39 3.85 29.87 8.02
N TYR A 40 4.59 30.15 6.95
CA TYR A 40 5.13 31.46 6.65
C TYR A 40 4.74 31.88 5.24
N LYS A 41 4.34 33.14 5.09
CA LYS A 41 4.40 33.82 3.80
C LYS A 41 5.80 34.40 3.63
N ILE A 42 6.53 33.96 2.62
CA ILE A 42 7.87 34.45 2.30
C ILE A 42 7.80 35.23 0.99
N ASP A 43 8.12 36.52 1.05
CA ASP A 43 8.16 37.40 -0.11
C ASP A 43 9.62 37.72 -0.45
N GLY A 44 10.06 37.36 -1.64
CA GLY A 44 11.32 37.81 -2.24
C GLY A 44 11.06 38.86 -3.32
N ARG A 45 11.79 39.98 -3.32
CA ARG A 45 11.62 41.06 -4.29
C ARG A 45 12.95 41.51 -4.88
N ILE A 46 12.94 41.76 -6.18
CA ILE A 46 14.06 42.33 -6.94
C ILE A 46 13.59 43.64 -7.55
N GLY A 47 14.17 44.76 -7.12
CA GLY A 47 13.89 46.08 -7.68
C GLY A 47 14.63 46.31 -8.99
N VAL A 48 14.11 47.17 -9.85
CA VAL A 48 14.71 47.53 -11.15
C VAL A 48 16.12 48.12 -11.05
N GLU A 49 16.42 48.80 -9.93
CA GLU A 49 17.77 49.30 -9.63
C GLU A 49 18.68 48.24 -8.99
N GLY A 50 18.20 47.00 -8.91
CA GLY A 50 18.92 45.86 -8.40
C GLY A 50 18.86 45.70 -6.87
N GLN A 51 17.89 46.30 -6.18
CA GLN A 51 17.71 46.04 -4.76
C GLN A 51 17.06 44.67 -4.54
N LEU A 52 17.73 43.76 -3.86
CA LEU A 52 17.15 42.50 -3.37
C LEU A 52 16.56 42.72 -1.98
N SER A 53 15.34 42.26 -1.75
CA SER A 53 14.77 42.22 -0.40
C SER A 53 14.01 40.92 -0.16
N ILE A 54 13.99 40.50 1.10
CA ILE A 54 13.25 39.33 1.55
C ILE A 54 12.49 39.67 2.82
N SER A 55 11.26 39.20 2.94
CA SER A 55 10.49 39.23 4.18
C SER A 55 9.81 37.90 4.45
N ALA A 56 9.73 37.51 5.73
CA ALA A 56 8.97 36.36 6.18
C ALA A 56 7.93 36.79 7.20
N THR A 57 6.68 36.43 6.94
CA THR A 57 5.52 36.71 7.78
C THR A 57 4.97 35.40 8.31
N LEU A 58 5.01 35.23 9.64
CA LEU A 58 4.40 34.09 10.32
C LEU A 58 2.88 34.19 10.15
N LEU A 59 2.30 33.15 9.55
CA LEU A 59 0.87 32.98 9.42
C LEU A 59 0.35 32.24 10.65
N LYS A 60 -0.73 32.75 11.22
CA LYS A 60 -1.41 32.13 12.34
C LYS A 60 -2.88 32.05 12.01
N GLN A 61 -3.46 30.91 12.30
CA GLN A 61 -4.85 30.63 11.97
C GLN A 61 -5.82 31.46 12.83
N TYR A 62 -5.55 31.55 14.14
CA TYR A 62 -6.41 32.23 15.13
C TYR A 62 -5.79 33.50 15.72
N ALA A 63 -4.76 34.05 15.08
CA ALA A 63 -4.08 35.25 15.57
C ALA A 63 -3.59 36.12 14.42
N ALA A 64 -3.29 37.38 14.73
CA ALA A 64 -2.71 38.29 13.75
C ALA A 64 -1.40 37.73 13.18
N THR A 65 -1.23 37.84 11.87
CA THR A 65 0.03 37.55 11.17
C THR A 65 1.13 38.46 11.69
N GLN A 66 2.36 37.96 11.77
CA GLN A 66 3.49 38.71 12.32
C GLN A 66 4.65 38.69 11.33
N ASN A 67 5.08 39.87 10.85
CA ASN A 67 6.35 39.96 10.14
C ASN A 67 7.47 39.65 11.13
N VAL A 68 8.19 38.55 10.91
CA VAL A 68 9.22 38.09 11.82
C VAL A 68 10.61 38.48 11.32
N ALA A 69 10.82 38.57 10.01
CA ALA A 69 12.13 38.78 9.44
C ALA A 69 12.04 39.63 8.17
N THR A 70 12.93 40.61 8.02
CA THR A 70 13.08 41.41 6.81
C THR A 70 14.56 41.75 6.62
N ALA A 71 15.05 41.68 5.39
CA ALA A 71 16.41 42.10 5.02
C ALA A 71 16.43 42.66 3.59
N SER A 72 17.42 43.52 3.30
CA SER A 72 17.66 44.06 1.96
C SER A 72 19.16 44.17 1.67
N SER A 73 19.51 44.11 0.38
CA SER A 73 20.87 44.32 -0.14
C SER A 73 20.79 44.90 -1.55
N ASN A 74 21.84 45.58 -2.03
CA ASN A 74 21.88 46.14 -3.37
C ASN A 74 22.82 45.30 -4.27
N LEU A 75 22.38 45.05 -5.50
CA LEU A 75 23.21 44.54 -6.59
C LEU A 75 24.29 45.58 -6.94
N ALA A 76 25.44 45.12 -7.41
CA ALA A 76 26.41 46.02 -8.03
C ALA A 76 25.81 46.55 -9.36
N VAL A 77 25.88 47.87 -9.55
CA VAL A 77 25.31 48.59 -10.69
C VAL A 77 25.74 47.95 -12.02
N GLY A 78 24.77 47.63 -12.90
CA GLY A 78 25.03 47.18 -14.28
C GLY A 78 24.69 45.73 -14.62
N SER A 79 24.12 44.94 -13.70
CA SER A 79 23.58 43.61 -14.02
C SER A 79 22.16 43.75 -14.56
N GLY A 80 21.93 43.41 -15.83
CA GLY A 80 20.57 43.31 -16.37
C GLY A 80 19.76 42.25 -15.61
N LEU A 81 18.47 42.51 -15.39
CA LEU A 81 17.54 41.54 -14.81
C LEU A 81 17.10 40.56 -15.89
N ASP A 82 17.91 39.53 -16.11
CA ASP A 82 17.57 38.38 -16.95
C ASP A 82 16.88 37.32 -16.09
N MET A 83 15.57 37.20 -16.28
CA MET A 83 14.68 36.29 -15.53
C MET A 83 14.23 35.11 -16.40
N ASP A 84 14.87 34.88 -17.55
CA ASP A 84 14.53 33.78 -18.44
C ASP A 84 14.99 32.45 -17.82
N GLY A 85 14.12 31.45 -17.86
CA GLY A 85 14.45 30.09 -17.43
C GLY A 85 13.24 29.28 -16.99
N ILE A 86 13.54 28.08 -16.50
CA ILE A 86 12.53 27.16 -15.96
C ILE A 86 12.03 27.70 -14.63
N VAL A 87 10.70 27.61 -14.43
CA VAL A 87 10.09 27.79 -13.11
C VAL A 87 9.97 26.44 -12.43
N SER A 88 10.42 26.34 -11.19
CA SER A 88 10.29 25.11 -10.39
C SER A 88 9.94 25.42 -8.94
N VAL A 89 9.20 24.52 -8.31
CA VAL A 89 8.74 24.61 -6.92
C VAL A 89 9.20 23.37 -6.18
N GLY A 90 9.65 23.53 -4.93
CA GLY A 90 10.14 22.42 -4.10
C GLY A 90 11.51 21.84 -4.52
N ALA A 91 12.09 22.35 -5.59
CA ALA A 91 13.43 22.01 -6.07
C ALA A 91 13.96 23.10 -7.00
N ARG A 92 15.27 23.09 -7.26
CA ARG A 92 15.90 23.84 -8.34
C ARG A 92 16.19 22.89 -9.51
N ILE A 93 15.86 23.31 -10.74
CA ILE A 93 16.23 22.55 -11.93
C ILE A 93 17.52 23.11 -12.53
N SER A 94 18.55 22.27 -12.62
CA SER A 94 19.86 22.62 -13.17
C SER A 94 20.33 21.52 -14.10
N SER A 95 20.69 21.87 -15.34
CA SER A 95 21.16 20.92 -16.37
C SER A 95 20.22 19.72 -16.60
N GLY A 96 18.90 19.91 -16.42
CA GLY A 96 17.90 18.85 -16.59
C GLY A 96 17.68 17.96 -15.36
N SER A 97 18.33 18.24 -14.23
CA SER A 97 18.16 17.49 -12.98
C SER A 97 17.62 18.37 -11.86
N ALA A 98 16.83 17.78 -10.97
CA ALA A 98 16.40 18.43 -9.74
C ALA A 98 17.52 18.39 -8.68
N GLU A 99 17.79 19.53 -8.07
CA GLU A 99 18.75 19.71 -6.98
C GLU A 99 18.12 20.55 -5.85
N GLN A 100 18.76 20.56 -4.68
CA GLN A 100 18.31 21.35 -3.53
C GLN A 100 16.85 21.08 -3.12
N LEU A 101 16.45 19.81 -3.13
CA LEU A 101 15.09 19.34 -2.82
C LEU A 101 14.59 19.89 -1.47
N PHE A 102 13.31 20.23 -1.41
CA PHE A 102 12.65 20.78 -0.22
C PHE A 102 11.79 19.72 0.46
N ASN A 103 11.91 19.68 1.79
CA ASN A 103 11.08 18.88 2.65
C ASN A 103 10.09 19.81 3.37
N GLY A 104 8.81 19.69 3.04
CA GLY A 104 7.74 20.47 3.68
C GLY A 104 6.64 20.92 2.73
N LYS A 105 5.68 21.67 3.28
CA LYS A 105 4.47 22.10 2.56
C LYS A 105 4.69 23.46 1.90
N ILE A 106 4.31 23.57 0.62
CA ILE A 106 4.22 24.84 -0.10
C ILE A 106 2.77 25.02 -0.53
N GLU A 107 2.25 26.24 -0.37
CA GLU A 107 0.89 26.62 -0.75
C GLU A 107 0.93 27.78 -1.74
N THR A 108 0.22 27.60 -2.85
CA THR A 108 -0.10 28.60 -3.87
C THR A 108 1.04 29.58 -4.21
N PRO A 109 2.16 29.10 -4.82
CA PRO A 109 3.26 29.96 -5.21
C PRO A 109 2.84 30.96 -6.30
N GLN A 110 3.38 32.18 -6.20
CA GLN A 110 3.02 33.31 -7.07
C GLN A 110 4.22 34.11 -7.53
N ILE A 111 4.13 34.66 -8.74
CA ILE A 111 5.11 35.60 -9.30
C ILE A 111 4.37 36.88 -9.68
N TRP A 112 4.93 38.00 -9.25
CA TRP A 112 4.40 39.35 -9.50
C TRP A 112 5.45 40.20 -10.21
N ALA A 113 5.01 41.01 -11.17
CA ALA A 113 5.83 42.01 -11.85
C ALA A 113 5.10 43.36 -11.83
N ASP A 114 5.73 44.41 -11.28
CA ASP A 114 5.17 45.77 -11.21
C ASP A 114 3.74 45.86 -10.66
N GLY A 115 3.43 45.03 -9.67
CA GLY A 115 2.11 44.95 -9.04
C GLY A 115 1.07 44.12 -9.81
N ILE A 116 1.46 43.49 -10.92
CA ILE A 116 0.63 42.60 -11.73
C ILE A 116 0.99 41.15 -11.42
N LEU A 117 -0.03 40.31 -11.18
CA LEU A 117 0.15 38.86 -11.01
C LEU A 117 0.41 38.21 -12.37
N VAL A 118 1.64 37.76 -12.59
CA VAL A 118 2.07 37.17 -13.88
C VAL A 118 2.07 35.64 -13.88
N ALA A 119 2.17 35.01 -12.71
CA ALA A 119 2.01 33.56 -12.58
C ALA A 119 1.43 33.19 -11.22
N ASN A 120 0.52 32.23 -11.21
CA ASN A 120 -0.07 31.66 -10.00
C ASN A 120 -0.45 30.20 -10.24
N TRP A 121 -0.01 29.32 -9.36
CA TRP A 121 -0.39 27.90 -9.36
C TRP A 121 -1.19 27.63 -8.10
N ASP A 122 -2.51 27.50 -8.25
CA ASP A 122 -3.41 27.16 -7.15
C ASP A 122 -3.43 25.65 -6.95
N PHE A 123 -2.72 25.17 -5.93
CA PHE A 123 -2.59 23.74 -5.65
C PHE A 123 -3.88 23.08 -5.15
N SER A 124 -4.93 23.85 -4.83
CA SER A 124 -6.26 23.30 -4.52
C SER A 124 -7.04 22.92 -5.79
N SER A 125 -6.60 23.39 -6.95
CA SER A 125 -7.20 23.04 -8.24
C SER A 125 -6.78 21.64 -8.70
N ASP A 126 -7.74 20.85 -9.16
CA ASP A 126 -7.58 19.47 -9.64
C ASP A 126 -6.60 18.65 -8.78
N ILE A 127 -6.88 18.53 -7.47
CA ILE A 127 -6.04 17.80 -6.49
C ILE A 127 -5.69 16.38 -6.96
N SER A 128 -6.57 15.75 -7.73
CA SER A 128 -6.40 14.39 -8.27
C SER A 128 -5.59 14.31 -9.57
N GLY A 129 -5.07 15.42 -10.07
CA GLY A 129 -4.30 15.49 -11.32
C GLY A 129 -2.78 15.44 -11.13
N LEU A 130 -2.09 15.11 -12.23
CA LEU A 130 -0.62 15.09 -12.34
C LEU A 130 0.01 16.45 -12.63
N SER A 131 -0.80 17.49 -12.80
CA SER A 131 -0.35 18.84 -13.03
C SER A 131 -1.20 19.84 -12.25
N VAL A 132 -0.68 21.06 -12.13
CA VAL A 132 -1.38 22.20 -11.56
C VAL A 132 -1.58 23.24 -12.65
N VAL A 133 -2.85 23.61 -12.86
CA VAL A 133 -3.21 24.62 -13.86
C VAL A 133 -2.58 25.98 -13.52
N GLY A 134 -1.86 26.54 -14.49
CA GLY A 134 -1.24 27.85 -14.38
C GLY A 134 -2.24 28.97 -14.68
N LYS A 135 -2.28 29.99 -13.83
CA LYS A 135 -3.03 31.23 -14.11
C LYS A 135 -2.07 32.32 -14.57
N ASN A 136 -2.29 32.81 -15.81
CA ASN A 136 -1.42 33.74 -16.54
C ASN A 136 -0.04 33.17 -16.92
N CYS A 137 0.15 31.87 -16.77
CA CYS A 137 1.40 31.16 -17.03
C CYS A 137 1.10 29.73 -17.50
N PRO A 138 2.10 28.96 -17.98
CA PRO A 138 1.95 27.54 -18.24
C PRO A 138 1.59 26.74 -16.98
N ASP A 139 1.01 25.57 -17.21
CA ASP A 139 0.76 24.57 -16.18
C ASP A 139 2.09 24.06 -15.60
N MET A 140 2.02 23.52 -14.38
CA MET A 140 3.17 22.93 -13.70
C MET A 140 2.97 21.42 -13.59
N ASP A 141 3.91 20.67 -14.15
CA ASP A 141 3.93 19.21 -14.02
C ASP A 141 4.44 18.81 -12.63
N LEU A 142 3.82 17.80 -12.04
CA LEU A 142 4.24 17.24 -10.75
C LEU A 142 5.18 16.05 -11.01
N VAL A 143 6.43 16.20 -10.58
CA VAL A 143 7.46 15.15 -10.69
C VAL A 143 7.53 14.37 -9.39
N ASN A 144 7.58 13.04 -9.48
CA ASN A 144 7.59 12.11 -8.35
C ASN A 144 6.40 12.23 -7.40
N TYR A 145 5.26 12.72 -7.89
CA TYR A 145 3.96 12.64 -7.21
C TYR A 145 3.97 13.10 -5.73
N PRO A 146 4.38 14.35 -5.44
CA PRO A 146 4.37 14.88 -4.08
C PRO A 146 2.95 14.85 -3.49
N THR A 147 2.83 14.72 -2.18
CA THR A 147 1.56 14.44 -1.52
C THR A 147 0.60 15.64 -1.61
N ARG A 148 -0.54 15.43 -2.28
CA ARG A 148 -1.63 16.42 -2.41
C ARG A 148 -2.78 16.12 -1.45
N GLY A 149 -3.79 16.98 -1.42
CA GLY A 149 -4.93 16.85 -0.50
C GLY A 149 -4.52 17.06 0.97
N VAL A 150 -3.47 17.85 1.21
CA VAL A 150 -2.93 18.15 2.54
C VAL A 150 -3.33 19.56 2.99
N LYS A 151 -3.37 19.79 4.30
CA LYS A 151 -3.80 21.06 4.89
C LYS A 151 -2.96 22.24 4.40
N GLY A 152 -3.62 23.32 4.02
CA GLY A 152 -3.03 24.65 3.83
C GLY A 152 -2.90 25.44 5.14
N ALA A 153 -2.40 26.67 5.04
CA ALA A 153 -2.09 27.57 6.14
C ALA A 153 -3.31 28.00 6.95
N TYR A 154 -4.50 27.96 6.34
CA TYR A 154 -5.74 28.42 6.94
C TYR A 154 -6.75 27.29 7.23
N TRP A 155 -6.34 26.03 7.10
CA TRP A 155 -7.19 24.90 7.49
C TRP A 155 -7.60 25.02 8.97
N ASP A 156 -8.88 24.86 9.27
CA ASP A 156 -9.45 25.14 10.60
C ASP A 156 -10.22 24.00 11.27
N GLY A 157 -10.29 22.84 10.63
CA GLY A 157 -11.07 21.70 11.11
C GLY A 157 -12.57 21.79 10.87
N SER A 158 -13.07 22.84 10.20
CA SER A 158 -14.50 22.94 9.84
C SER A 158 -14.94 21.95 8.75
N GLU A 159 -13.99 21.45 7.96
CA GLU A 159 -14.24 20.46 6.91
C GLU A 159 -12.98 19.59 6.74
N HIS A 160 -13.19 18.27 6.69
CA HIS A 160 -12.13 17.26 6.57
C HIS A 160 -12.01 16.69 5.15
N ASN A 161 -13.07 16.82 4.35
CA ASN A 161 -13.05 16.42 2.95
C ASN A 161 -12.61 17.58 2.07
N TRP A 162 -11.44 17.46 1.46
CA TRP A 162 -10.91 18.48 0.56
C TRP A 162 -11.84 18.81 -0.62
N ARG A 163 -12.71 17.87 -1.04
CA ARG A 163 -13.69 18.11 -2.11
C ARG A 163 -14.75 19.14 -1.74
N HIS A 164 -15.06 19.29 -0.45
CA HIS A 164 -16.10 20.19 0.02
C HIS A 164 -15.57 21.60 0.31
N LYS A 165 -14.28 21.71 0.66
CA LYS A 165 -13.63 22.98 1.01
C LYS A 165 -12.18 23.04 0.48
N PRO A 166 -11.98 23.01 -0.84
CA PRO A 166 -10.65 22.87 -1.45
C PRO A 166 -9.68 23.99 -1.07
N GLU A 167 -10.17 25.20 -0.77
CA GLU A 167 -9.36 26.32 -0.31
C GLU A 167 -8.62 26.08 1.02
N HIS A 168 -9.02 25.06 1.79
CA HIS A 168 -8.29 24.61 2.98
C HIS A 168 -7.17 23.61 2.69
N TYR A 169 -7.06 23.17 1.43
CA TYR A 169 -6.18 22.09 0.98
C TYR A 169 -5.30 22.54 -0.19
N GLY A 170 -4.98 23.84 -0.24
CA GLY A 170 -4.13 24.46 -1.26
C GLY A 170 -2.63 24.20 -1.09
N ALA A 171 -2.23 23.16 -0.36
CA ALA A 171 -0.84 22.81 -0.14
C ALA A 171 -0.46 21.50 -0.84
N ILE A 172 0.81 21.40 -1.22
CA ILE A 172 1.47 20.16 -1.62
C ILE A 172 2.61 19.91 -0.64
N HIS A 173 2.75 18.67 -0.18
CA HIS A 173 3.86 18.22 0.66
C HIS A 173 4.95 17.61 -0.22
N PHE A 174 6.13 18.25 -0.24
CA PHE A 174 7.28 17.79 -1.00
C PHE A 174 8.26 17.06 -0.10
N HIS A 175 8.87 16.00 -0.61
CA HIS A 175 9.93 15.24 0.06
C HIS A 175 11.07 14.98 -0.92
N GLU A 176 12.29 14.94 -0.40
CA GLU A 176 13.49 14.66 -1.20
C GLU A 176 13.63 13.20 -1.63
N ASP A 177 12.86 12.30 -1.01
CA ASP A 177 12.91 10.84 -1.18
C ASP A 177 11.62 10.25 -1.78
N ASP A 178 10.79 11.09 -2.41
CA ASP A 178 9.70 10.64 -3.28
C ASP A 178 10.28 9.95 -4.53
N ILE A 179 10.14 8.61 -4.62
CA ILE A 179 10.66 7.77 -5.70
C ILE A 179 9.64 6.70 -6.07
N TYR A 180 8.92 6.92 -7.17
CA TYR A 180 7.86 6.01 -7.64
C TYR A 180 8.05 5.55 -9.09
N ASP A 181 8.74 6.32 -9.91
CA ASP A 181 9.18 5.95 -11.26
C ASP A 181 10.63 6.42 -11.44
N PHE A 182 11.51 5.54 -11.93
CA PHE A 182 12.89 5.89 -12.20
C PHE A 182 13.08 6.62 -13.54
N GLY A 183 12.06 6.62 -14.41
CA GLY A 183 12.14 7.23 -15.73
C GLY A 183 13.25 6.64 -16.61
N TRP A 184 13.62 5.38 -16.37
CA TRP A 184 14.63 4.69 -17.17
C TRP A 184 14.10 4.42 -18.58
N ASP A 185 15.01 4.52 -19.55
CA ASP A 185 14.72 4.08 -20.92
C ASP A 185 14.50 2.56 -20.95
N THR A 186 13.60 2.11 -21.83
CA THR A 186 13.34 0.68 -22.02
C THR A 186 14.47 0.04 -22.81
N ASP A 187 15.23 -0.87 -22.17
CA ASP A 187 16.32 -1.61 -22.82
C ASP A 187 15.81 -2.68 -23.80
N PHE A 188 14.75 -3.41 -23.44
CA PHE A 188 14.14 -4.44 -24.27
C PHE A 188 12.67 -4.64 -23.94
N SER A 189 11.93 -5.28 -24.84
CA SER A 189 10.53 -5.65 -24.64
C SER A 189 10.31 -7.11 -24.97
N PHE A 190 9.48 -7.77 -24.17
CA PHE A 190 9.10 -9.17 -24.38
C PHE A 190 7.62 -9.26 -24.75
N LYS A 191 7.33 -9.78 -25.94
CA LYS A 191 5.95 -10.07 -26.35
C LYS A 191 5.59 -11.49 -25.92
N ILE A 192 4.61 -11.61 -25.01
CA ILE A 192 4.10 -12.89 -24.53
C ILE A 192 3.58 -13.73 -25.71
N PRO A 193 4.09 -14.96 -25.93
CA PRO A 193 3.57 -15.86 -26.95
C PRO A 193 2.13 -16.28 -26.63
N SER A 194 1.27 -16.40 -27.64
CA SER A 194 -0.13 -16.82 -27.45
C SER A 194 -0.29 -18.25 -26.90
N THR A 195 0.80 -19.03 -26.89
CA THR A 195 0.86 -20.40 -26.35
C THR A 195 1.48 -20.46 -24.95
N MET A 196 1.91 -19.32 -24.39
CA MET A 196 2.48 -19.28 -23.05
C MET A 196 1.35 -19.54 -22.03
N PRO A 197 1.46 -20.57 -21.18
CA PRO A 197 0.46 -20.85 -20.17
C PRO A 197 0.32 -19.70 -19.18
N SER A 198 -0.87 -19.55 -18.58
CA SER A 198 -1.02 -18.68 -17.43
C SER A 198 -0.11 -19.14 -16.29
N GLY A 199 0.48 -18.20 -15.56
CA GLY A 199 1.37 -18.55 -14.45
C GLY A 199 2.32 -17.43 -14.02
N ILE A 200 3.16 -17.78 -13.05
CA ILE A 200 4.23 -16.93 -12.54
C ILE A 200 5.51 -17.28 -13.29
N TYR A 201 6.15 -16.28 -13.87
CA TYR A 201 7.40 -16.41 -14.60
C TYR A 201 8.46 -15.53 -13.96
N VAL A 202 9.73 -15.87 -14.19
CA VAL A 202 10.87 -15.08 -13.72
C VAL A 202 11.76 -14.78 -14.89
N MET A 203 11.97 -13.50 -15.18
CA MET A 203 12.95 -13.04 -16.14
C MET A 203 14.30 -12.91 -15.46
N ARG A 204 15.26 -13.76 -15.84
CA ARG A 204 16.63 -13.73 -15.34
C ARG A 204 17.50 -12.96 -16.31
N ILE A 205 18.19 -11.94 -15.81
CA ILE A 205 19.14 -11.13 -16.57
C ILE A 205 20.53 -11.28 -15.96
N SER A 206 21.56 -11.14 -16.79
CA SER A 206 22.95 -11.19 -16.35
C SER A 206 23.80 -10.21 -17.15
N SER A 207 24.65 -9.43 -16.47
CA SER A 207 25.59 -8.49 -17.08
C SER A 207 26.81 -8.31 -16.18
N ASP A 208 28.01 -8.27 -16.77
CA ASP A 208 29.28 -7.98 -16.07
C ASP A 208 29.52 -8.80 -14.79
N GLY A 209 29.08 -10.06 -14.76
CA GLY A 209 29.21 -10.93 -13.58
C GLY A 209 28.17 -10.73 -12.49
N HIS A 210 27.15 -9.90 -12.75
CA HIS A 210 25.97 -9.70 -11.91
C HIS A 210 24.74 -10.39 -12.52
N GLU A 211 23.82 -10.82 -11.66
CA GLU A 211 22.54 -11.42 -12.05
C GLU A 211 21.38 -10.78 -11.27
N ASP A 212 20.21 -10.68 -11.90
CA ASP A 212 18.97 -10.30 -11.24
C ASP A 212 17.79 -11.12 -11.81
N ALA A 213 16.70 -11.20 -11.05
CA ALA A 213 15.55 -12.03 -11.32
C ALA A 213 14.25 -11.26 -11.04
N MET A 214 13.51 -10.94 -12.10
CA MET A 214 12.29 -10.14 -12.05
C MET A 214 11.07 -11.03 -12.28
N PRO A 215 10.22 -11.26 -11.28
CA PRO A 215 8.97 -11.97 -11.50
C PRO A 215 8.00 -11.16 -12.36
N PHE A 216 7.23 -11.86 -13.19
CA PHE A 216 6.08 -11.30 -13.89
C PHE A 216 4.96 -12.34 -13.97
N PHE A 217 3.73 -11.87 -14.16
CA PHE A 217 2.54 -12.69 -14.15
C PHE A 217 1.94 -12.73 -15.56
N VAL A 218 1.56 -13.92 -16.01
CA VAL A 218 0.88 -14.11 -17.30
C VAL A 218 -0.54 -14.54 -17.00
N CYS A 219 -1.50 -13.64 -17.25
CA CYS A 219 -2.92 -13.91 -17.14
C CYS A 219 -3.43 -14.57 -18.44
N PRO A 220 -4.44 -15.44 -18.39
CA PRO A 220 -5.08 -15.92 -19.61
C PRO A 220 -5.83 -14.77 -20.30
N PRO A 221 -6.10 -14.86 -21.61
CA PRO A 221 -6.92 -13.86 -22.27
C PRO A 221 -8.32 -13.76 -21.62
N LEU A 222 -8.85 -12.54 -21.46
CA LEU A 222 -10.16 -12.30 -20.87
C LEU A 222 -11.26 -13.19 -21.49
N GLY A 223 -12.03 -13.86 -20.62
CA GLY A 223 -13.11 -14.77 -20.98
C GLY A 223 -12.64 -16.09 -21.59
N LYS A 224 -11.37 -16.45 -21.46
CA LYS A 224 -10.80 -17.72 -21.93
C LYS A 224 -9.99 -18.42 -20.83
N PRO A 225 -10.64 -18.83 -19.72
CA PRO A 225 -9.96 -19.61 -18.70
C PRO A 225 -9.40 -20.90 -19.31
N THR A 226 -8.21 -21.28 -18.88
CA THR A 226 -7.53 -22.54 -19.20
C THR A 226 -7.57 -23.54 -18.06
N ALA A 227 -7.99 -23.11 -16.86
CA ALA A 227 -8.24 -23.94 -15.70
C ALA A 227 -9.58 -23.60 -15.02
N LYS A 228 -10.01 -24.45 -14.09
CA LYS A 228 -11.20 -24.20 -13.26
C LYS A 228 -10.91 -23.37 -12.00
N LEU A 229 -9.65 -23.39 -11.57
CA LEU A 229 -9.15 -22.63 -10.43
C LEU A 229 -8.43 -21.37 -10.93
N CYS A 230 -8.74 -20.23 -10.32
CA CYS A 230 -8.00 -18.99 -10.48
C CYS A 230 -7.30 -18.63 -9.17
N VAL A 231 -5.99 -18.40 -9.23
CA VAL A 231 -5.23 -17.79 -8.13
C VAL A 231 -5.20 -16.29 -8.35
N LEU A 232 -5.83 -15.53 -7.45
CA LEU A 232 -5.74 -14.08 -7.40
C LEU A 232 -4.44 -13.68 -6.72
N VAL A 233 -3.54 -13.07 -7.50
CA VAL A 233 -2.22 -12.63 -7.04
C VAL A 233 -2.29 -11.19 -6.53
N SER A 234 -1.89 -11.00 -5.28
CA SER A 234 -1.96 -9.73 -4.53
C SER A 234 -0.91 -8.69 -4.96
N THR A 235 -0.80 -8.37 -6.25
CA THR A 235 0.22 -7.47 -6.81
C THR A 235 0.17 -6.05 -6.22
N PHE A 236 -1.00 -5.55 -5.82
CA PHE A 236 -1.09 -4.26 -5.12
C PHE A 236 -0.54 -4.35 -3.71
N THR A 237 -0.76 -5.46 -3.01
CA THR A 237 -0.11 -5.69 -1.71
C THR A 237 1.41 -5.74 -1.87
N TYR A 238 1.91 -6.42 -2.90
CA TYR A 238 3.35 -6.49 -3.16
C TYR A 238 3.97 -5.12 -3.44
N THR A 239 3.24 -4.27 -4.17
CA THR A 239 3.65 -2.90 -4.52
C THR A 239 3.66 -2.00 -3.28
N ILE A 240 2.63 -2.08 -2.44
CA ILE A 240 2.53 -1.32 -1.19
C ILE A 240 3.64 -1.69 -0.20
N TYR A 241 3.98 -2.98 -0.11
CA TYR A 241 5.14 -3.48 0.62
C TYR A 241 6.47 -3.37 -0.16
N GLY A 242 6.47 -2.81 -1.36
CA GLY A 242 7.63 -2.71 -2.22
C GLY A 242 8.80 -2.05 -1.48
N ASN A 243 9.92 -2.77 -1.37
CA ASN A 243 11.11 -2.34 -0.62
C ASN A 243 10.86 -2.07 0.87
N HIS A 244 10.02 -2.86 1.54
CA HIS A 244 9.76 -2.72 2.99
C HIS A 244 11.06 -2.78 3.82
N ALA A 245 11.39 -1.69 4.52
CA ALA A 245 12.47 -1.66 5.51
C ALA A 245 12.15 -0.74 6.70
N ARG A 246 11.18 -1.15 7.54
CA ARG A 246 10.93 -0.61 8.89
C ARG A 246 11.88 -1.29 9.90
N PRO A 247 11.82 -1.11 11.24
CA PRO A 247 12.94 -1.45 12.13
C PRO A 247 13.23 -2.97 12.29
N ASP A 248 12.83 -3.78 11.32
CA ASP A 248 12.96 -5.23 11.26
C ASP A 248 14.36 -5.67 10.81
N TYR A 249 15.02 -4.92 9.93
CA TYR A 249 16.34 -5.34 9.40
C TYR A 249 17.44 -5.25 10.46
N HIS A 250 18.19 -6.34 10.60
CA HIS A 250 19.41 -6.39 11.41
C HIS A 250 20.59 -6.85 10.56
N ALA A 251 21.77 -6.26 10.76
CA ALA A 251 22.98 -6.60 9.99
C ALA A 251 23.34 -8.11 10.08
N GLY A 252 22.99 -8.78 11.19
CA GLY A 252 23.18 -10.23 11.35
C GLY A 252 22.34 -11.10 10.39
N TRP A 253 21.33 -10.52 9.73
CA TRP A 253 20.58 -11.24 8.68
C TRP A 253 21.46 -11.59 7.48
N GLN A 254 22.54 -10.83 7.24
CA GLN A 254 23.46 -11.11 6.14
C GLN A 254 24.17 -12.46 6.29
N ASP A 255 24.48 -12.88 7.52
CA ASP A 255 25.08 -14.20 7.77
C ASP A 255 24.10 -15.30 7.36
N ARG A 256 22.82 -15.19 7.76
CA ARG A 256 21.76 -16.13 7.36
C ARG A 256 21.53 -16.13 5.86
N ILE A 257 21.45 -14.95 5.24
CA ILE A 257 21.25 -14.81 3.80
C ILE A 257 22.35 -15.56 3.04
N LYS A 258 23.60 -15.38 3.46
CA LYS A 258 24.76 -16.07 2.90
C LYS A 258 24.71 -17.58 3.13
N ASP A 259 24.44 -18.01 4.36
CA ASP A 259 24.42 -19.43 4.73
C ASP A 259 23.32 -20.20 3.99
N TRP A 260 22.20 -19.54 3.69
CA TRP A 260 21.05 -20.13 3.01
C TRP A 260 21.10 -19.98 1.48
N GLY A 261 22.07 -19.23 0.94
CA GLY A 261 22.12 -18.91 -0.48
C GLY A 261 20.91 -18.09 -0.95
N ALA A 262 20.37 -17.25 -0.07
CA ALA A 262 19.24 -16.38 -0.33
C ALA A 262 19.64 -15.14 -1.14
N TYR A 263 18.66 -14.34 -1.56
CA TYR A 263 18.91 -13.11 -2.31
C TYR A 263 19.73 -12.11 -1.46
N PRO A 264 20.87 -11.60 -1.98
CA PRO A 264 21.89 -10.93 -1.15
C PRO A 264 21.60 -9.46 -0.84
N HIS A 265 20.63 -8.84 -1.50
CA HIS A 265 20.40 -7.39 -1.38
C HIS A 265 19.16 -7.09 -0.54
N ASN A 266 19.29 -6.14 0.38
CA ASN A 266 18.19 -5.70 1.24
C ASN A 266 17.89 -4.20 1.03
N PRO A 267 16.61 -3.79 0.89
CA PRO A 267 16.25 -2.38 0.70
C PRO A 267 16.70 -1.46 1.85
N ALA A 268 16.96 -1.97 3.06
CA ALA A 268 17.53 -1.19 4.15
C ALA A 268 18.96 -0.67 3.83
N GLU A 269 19.72 -1.38 3.01
CA GLU A 269 21.07 -0.98 2.56
C GLU A 269 21.04 -0.18 1.26
N PHE A 270 19.90 -0.18 0.57
CA PHE A 270 19.67 0.45 -0.75
C PHE A 270 18.44 1.36 -0.73
N SER A 271 18.28 2.17 0.32
CA SER A 271 17.09 3.02 0.52
C SER A 271 16.86 4.06 -0.58
N ASN A 272 17.91 4.38 -1.36
CA ASN A 272 17.83 5.23 -2.54
C ASN A 272 17.01 4.61 -3.70
N TYR A 273 16.52 3.37 -3.56
CA TYR A 273 15.54 2.76 -4.45
C TYR A 273 14.07 3.00 -4.02
N GLY A 274 13.89 3.88 -3.03
CA GLY A 274 12.61 4.19 -2.41
C GLY A 274 12.21 3.13 -1.40
N LEU A 275 11.45 3.55 -0.40
CA LEU A 275 10.94 2.68 0.67
C LEU A 275 9.46 2.33 0.43
N SER A 276 8.94 1.40 1.22
CA SER A 276 7.51 1.05 1.16
C SER A 276 6.63 2.05 1.93
N THR A 277 5.31 2.02 1.72
CA THR A 277 4.33 2.86 2.44
C THR A 277 4.25 2.58 3.95
N TYR A 278 5.00 1.60 4.42
CA TYR A 278 5.16 1.38 5.83
C TYR A 278 6.21 2.30 6.43
N ASN A 279 7.02 3.02 5.65
CA ASN A 279 8.13 3.84 6.17
C ASN A 279 7.73 5.30 6.36
N LEU A 280 8.68 6.07 6.89
CA LEU A 280 8.61 7.53 6.93
C LEU A 280 9.51 8.08 5.83
N HIS A 281 9.12 9.22 5.26
CA HIS A 281 10.01 10.10 4.53
C HIS A 281 11.11 10.63 5.46
N SER A 282 12.17 11.20 4.88
CA SER A 282 13.30 11.79 5.61
C SER A 282 12.90 12.91 6.56
N ASP A 283 11.75 13.56 6.31
CA ASP A 283 11.18 14.61 7.15
C ASP A 283 10.31 14.09 8.32
N GLY A 284 10.12 12.78 8.40
CA GLY A 284 9.35 12.10 9.43
C GLY A 284 7.86 11.94 9.12
N SER A 285 7.38 12.42 7.97
CA SER A 285 6.01 12.18 7.51
C SER A 285 5.86 10.78 6.90
N GLY A 286 4.63 10.29 6.80
CA GLY A 286 4.37 8.94 6.30
C GLY A 286 4.39 8.82 4.78
N ILE A 287 5.03 7.77 4.25
CA ILE A 287 5.02 7.48 2.81
C ILE A 287 3.64 6.96 2.41
N CYS A 288 2.89 7.74 1.63
CA CYS A 288 1.51 7.43 1.25
C CYS A 288 1.34 6.89 -0.18
N HIS A 289 2.37 6.94 -1.02
CA HIS A 289 2.33 6.44 -2.39
C HIS A 289 3.20 5.19 -2.58
N ALA A 290 2.85 4.38 -3.56
CA ALA A 290 3.65 3.25 -4.01
C ALA A 290 3.51 3.03 -5.51
N SER A 291 4.54 2.46 -6.13
CA SER A 291 4.51 2.03 -7.53
C SER A 291 5.50 0.89 -7.75
N HIS A 292 5.23 0.10 -8.80
CA HIS A 292 6.07 -0.98 -9.27
C HIS A 292 7.04 -0.57 -10.40
N LYS A 293 7.02 0.71 -10.85
CA LYS A 293 7.98 1.26 -11.85
C LYS A 293 9.38 1.51 -11.30
N ARG A 294 9.78 0.72 -10.30
CA ARG A 294 11.06 0.76 -9.62
C ARG A 294 11.48 -0.66 -9.21
N PRO A 295 12.78 -0.93 -9.03
CA PRO A 295 13.24 -2.24 -8.57
C PRO A 295 12.68 -2.59 -7.18
N LEU A 296 11.78 -3.58 -7.11
CA LEU A 296 11.23 -4.13 -5.87
C LEU A 296 12.02 -5.34 -5.36
N PHE A 297 12.96 -5.13 -4.44
CA PHE A 297 13.91 -6.15 -3.95
C PHE A 297 13.20 -7.35 -3.33
N ASN A 298 12.12 -7.08 -2.59
CA ASN A 298 11.31 -8.08 -1.89
C ASN A 298 10.55 -9.05 -2.81
N LEU A 299 10.53 -8.80 -4.12
CA LEU A 299 10.00 -9.73 -5.12
C LEU A 299 11.04 -10.73 -5.66
N ARG A 300 12.34 -10.50 -5.45
CA ARG A 300 13.38 -11.38 -6.00
C ARG A 300 13.27 -12.79 -5.39
N PRO A 301 13.29 -13.88 -6.17
CA PRO A 301 13.28 -15.23 -5.63
C PRO A 301 14.36 -15.43 -4.57
N GLY A 302 13.98 -16.01 -3.43
CA GLY A 302 14.89 -16.23 -2.31
C GLY A 302 15.10 -15.01 -1.41
N TYR A 303 14.34 -13.93 -1.60
CA TYR A 303 14.32 -12.82 -0.63
C TYR A 303 13.80 -13.30 0.73
N ILE A 304 14.51 -12.96 1.81
CA ILE A 304 14.08 -13.23 3.18
C ILE A 304 13.46 -11.94 3.73
N THR A 305 12.16 -11.97 4.05
CA THR A 305 11.46 -10.79 4.59
C THR A 305 11.75 -10.60 6.07
N PHE A 306 11.70 -11.67 6.86
CA PHE A 306 12.06 -11.67 8.27
C PHE A 306 13.19 -12.66 8.51
N GLY A 307 14.39 -12.15 8.81
CA GLY A 307 15.55 -12.98 9.14
C GLY A 307 15.60 -13.42 10.61
N GLU A 308 14.69 -12.91 11.45
CA GLU A 308 14.58 -13.27 12.87
C GLU A 308 13.72 -14.54 13.06
N GLY A 309 14.16 -15.44 13.93
CA GLY A 309 13.44 -16.66 14.30
C GLY A 309 13.81 -17.92 13.50
N ASP A 310 13.41 -19.08 14.01
CA ASP A 310 13.84 -20.40 13.50
C ASP A 310 12.96 -20.96 12.36
N CYS A 311 12.18 -20.10 11.70
CA CYS A 311 11.30 -20.49 10.57
C CYS A 311 11.73 -19.80 9.26
N SER A 312 10.98 -19.98 8.17
CA SER A 312 11.35 -19.44 6.85
C SER A 312 11.37 -17.91 6.78
N GLY A 313 10.54 -17.22 7.57
CA GLY A 313 10.42 -15.76 7.55
C GLY A 313 9.88 -15.17 6.23
N LEU A 314 9.31 -16.00 5.35
CA LEU A 314 8.81 -15.58 4.05
C LEU A 314 7.46 -14.84 4.19
N ARG A 315 7.28 -13.80 3.37
CA ARG A 315 6.06 -12.97 3.30
C ARG A 315 5.75 -12.59 1.85
N HIS A 316 4.50 -12.17 1.62
CA HIS A 316 4.04 -11.64 0.33
C HIS A 316 4.33 -12.63 -0.81
N PHE A 317 4.93 -12.19 -1.91
CA PHE A 317 5.26 -13.04 -3.06
C PHE A 317 6.03 -14.33 -2.68
N GLN A 318 6.98 -14.26 -1.75
CA GLN A 318 7.73 -15.46 -1.33
C GLN A 318 6.85 -16.44 -0.57
N ALA A 319 5.95 -15.96 0.29
CA ALA A 319 5.04 -16.82 1.04
C ALA A 319 3.97 -17.45 0.13
N ASP A 320 3.52 -16.72 -0.90
CA ASP A 320 2.54 -17.22 -1.88
C ASP A 320 3.12 -18.35 -2.74
N SER A 321 4.46 -18.44 -2.87
CA SER A 321 5.11 -19.59 -3.51
C SER A 321 4.80 -20.93 -2.83
N HIS A 322 4.45 -20.94 -1.53
CA HIS A 322 4.03 -22.18 -0.86
C HIS A 322 2.73 -22.75 -1.45
N LEU A 323 1.76 -21.90 -1.78
CA LEU A 323 0.53 -22.33 -2.45
C LEU A 323 0.83 -22.82 -3.87
N ILE A 324 1.62 -22.07 -4.63
CA ILE A 324 1.96 -22.40 -6.02
C ILE A 324 2.70 -23.74 -6.11
N THR A 325 3.71 -23.95 -5.27
CA THR A 325 4.45 -25.22 -5.23
C THR A 325 3.57 -26.39 -4.78
N TRP A 326 2.61 -26.17 -3.88
CA TRP A 326 1.63 -27.19 -3.51
C TRP A 326 0.68 -27.54 -4.66
N LEU A 327 0.17 -26.55 -5.41
CA LEU A 327 -0.66 -26.78 -6.59
C LEU A 327 0.08 -27.64 -7.64
N HIS A 328 1.37 -27.36 -7.88
CA HIS A 328 2.21 -28.15 -8.77
C HIS A 328 2.41 -29.58 -8.25
N ALA A 329 2.73 -29.74 -6.95
CA ALA A 329 2.93 -31.04 -6.33
C ALA A 329 1.66 -31.92 -6.32
N LYS A 330 0.48 -31.30 -6.32
CA LYS A 330 -0.82 -31.98 -6.40
C LYS A 330 -1.37 -32.10 -7.82
N CYS A 331 -0.64 -31.61 -8.83
CA CYS A 331 -1.07 -31.57 -10.22
C CYS A 331 -2.45 -30.91 -10.41
N ILE A 332 -2.68 -29.80 -9.70
CA ILE A 332 -3.91 -29.01 -9.81
C ILE A 332 -3.65 -27.89 -10.81
N ASP A 333 -4.38 -27.91 -11.93
CA ASP A 333 -4.33 -26.85 -12.93
C ASP A 333 -4.95 -25.55 -12.40
N TYR A 334 -4.33 -24.42 -12.70
CA TYR A 334 -4.79 -23.10 -12.30
C TYR A 334 -4.41 -22.05 -13.33
N ASP A 335 -5.18 -20.97 -13.38
CA ASP A 335 -4.82 -19.71 -14.02
C ASP A 335 -4.47 -18.66 -12.95
N ILE A 336 -3.83 -17.58 -13.39
CA ILE A 336 -3.53 -16.39 -12.59
C ILE A 336 -4.33 -15.21 -13.11
N VAL A 337 -4.90 -14.46 -12.17
CA VAL A 337 -5.40 -13.10 -12.35
C VAL A 337 -4.68 -12.23 -11.33
N THR A 338 -4.25 -11.04 -11.69
CA THR A 338 -3.66 -10.10 -10.72
C THR A 338 -4.67 -9.07 -10.23
N ASP A 339 -4.33 -8.33 -9.19
CA ASP A 339 -5.13 -7.20 -8.71
C ASP A 339 -5.39 -6.16 -9.83
N GLU A 340 -4.47 -6.03 -10.79
CA GLU A 340 -4.57 -5.15 -11.96
C GLU A 340 -5.75 -5.55 -12.86
N GLU A 341 -5.79 -6.80 -13.31
CA GLU A 341 -6.89 -7.31 -14.13
C GLU A 341 -8.21 -7.29 -13.36
N LEU A 342 -8.20 -7.66 -12.07
CA LEU A 342 -9.41 -7.62 -11.25
C LEU A 342 -9.96 -6.18 -11.10
N HIS A 343 -9.09 -5.19 -10.91
CA HIS A 343 -9.48 -3.79 -10.85
C HIS A 343 -10.04 -3.29 -12.18
N ASN A 344 -9.36 -3.59 -13.29
CA ASN A 344 -9.68 -3.04 -14.62
C ASN A 344 -10.91 -3.71 -15.24
N GLU A 345 -11.03 -5.02 -15.10
CA GLU A 345 -12.02 -5.83 -15.82
C GLU A 345 -13.18 -6.26 -14.92
N GLY A 346 -13.00 -6.24 -13.59
CA GLY A 346 -14.02 -6.58 -12.60
C GLY A 346 -14.44 -8.06 -12.66
N VAL A 347 -15.73 -8.33 -12.41
CA VAL A 347 -16.32 -9.68 -12.45
C VAL A 347 -15.96 -10.47 -13.73
N PRO A 348 -15.98 -9.88 -14.95
CA PRO A 348 -15.48 -10.52 -16.16
C PRO A 348 -14.13 -11.24 -16.06
N ALA A 349 -13.17 -10.74 -15.25
CA ALA A 349 -11.86 -11.39 -15.09
C ALA A 349 -11.96 -12.75 -14.40
N ILE A 350 -12.99 -12.96 -13.56
CA ILE A 350 -13.05 -14.12 -12.65
C ILE A 350 -14.32 -14.97 -12.76
N LYS A 351 -15.37 -14.48 -13.41
CA LYS A 351 -16.70 -15.12 -13.46
C LYS A 351 -16.74 -16.53 -14.07
N ASP A 352 -15.80 -16.84 -14.96
CA ASP A 352 -15.80 -18.10 -15.71
C ASP A 352 -15.00 -19.20 -14.98
N TYR A 353 -14.40 -18.90 -13.82
CA TYR A 353 -13.79 -19.89 -12.95
C TYR A 353 -14.81 -20.51 -12.02
N ALA A 354 -14.66 -21.81 -11.75
CA ALA A 354 -15.46 -22.48 -10.72
C ALA A 354 -15.05 -22.01 -9.33
N THR A 355 -13.76 -21.69 -9.15
CA THR A 355 -13.17 -21.34 -7.87
C THR A 355 -12.10 -20.27 -8.05
N VAL A 356 -12.13 -19.25 -7.19
CA VAL A 356 -11.07 -18.25 -7.05
C VAL A 356 -10.44 -18.43 -5.67
N THR A 357 -9.12 -18.34 -5.56
CA THR A 357 -8.41 -18.38 -4.29
C THR A 357 -7.45 -17.20 -4.15
N THR A 358 -7.35 -16.65 -2.94
CA THR A 358 -6.25 -15.73 -2.60
C THR A 358 -4.97 -16.49 -2.28
N GLY A 359 -3.86 -15.75 -2.17
CA GLY A 359 -2.66 -16.17 -1.46
C GLY A 359 -2.74 -15.96 0.06
N SER A 360 -1.57 -15.85 0.67
CA SER A 360 -1.35 -15.78 2.12
C SER A 360 -1.67 -14.44 2.78
N HIS A 361 -1.63 -13.32 2.03
CA HIS A 361 -1.84 -11.98 2.60
C HIS A 361 -2.37 -10.97 1.58
N PRO A 362 -3.67 -11.00 1.24
CA PRO A 362 -4.32 -10.06 0.32
C PRO A 362 -4.77 -8.77 1.07
N GLU A 363 -3.84 -7.98 1.62
CA GLU A 363 -4.16 -6.88 2.56
C GLU A 363 -4.81 -5.64 1.89
N TYR A 364 -4.37 -5.26 0.67
CA TYR A 364 -4.71 -3.97 0.05
C TYR A 364 -5.63 -4.12 -1.16
N HIS A 365 -6.79 -3.45 -1.14
CA HIS A 365 -7.79 -3.55 -2.20
C HIS A 365 -8.37 -2.19 -2.59
N THR A 366 -8.79 -2.08 -3.85
CA THR A 366 -9.60 -0.96 -4.37
C THR A 366 -11.10 -1.29 -4.28
N SER A 367 -11.97 -0.27 -4.40
CA SER A 367 -13.44 -0.48 -4.41
C SER A 367 -13.87 -1.46 -5.49
N GLN A 368 -13.31 -1.33 -6.70
CA GLN A 368 -13.62 -2.12 -7.88
C GLN A 368 -13.32 -3.60 -7.65
N MET A 369 -12.20 -3.90 -7.01
CA MET A 369 -11.82 -5.28 -6.70
C MET A 369 -12.75 -5.91 -5.67
N LEU A 370 -13.12 -5.17 -4.61
CA LEU A 370 -14.08 -5.68 -3.64
C LEU A 370 -15.45 -5.89 -4.27
N ASP A 371 -15.91 -4.97 -5.12
CA ASP A 371 -17.17 -5.11 -5.86
C ASP A 371 -17.16 -6.37 -6.74
N ALA A 372 -16.04 -6.63 -7.43
CA ALA A 372 -15.88 -7.81 -8.27
C ALA A 372 -15.90 -9.12 -7.48
N LEU A 373 -15.18 -9.18 -6.36
CA LEU A 373 -15.14 -10.36 -5.51
C LEU A 373 -16.49 -10.66 -4.86
N THR A 374 -17.16 -9.64 -4.32
CA THR A 374 -18.51 -9.78 -3.75
C THR A 374 -19.50 -10.25 -4.83
N ALA A 375 -19.52 -9.61 -6.00
CA ALA A 375 -20.44 -10.00 -7.07
C ALA A 375 -20.14 -11.41 -7.63
N TYR A 376 -18.88 -11.84 -7.62
CA TYR A 376 -18.51 -13.21 -7.99
C TYR A 376 -19.02 -14.24 -6.99
N SER A 377 -18.80 -14.05 -5.67
CA SER A 377 -19.30 -14.97 -4.64
C SER A 377 -20.83 -14.99 -4.59
N ASP A 378 -21.45 -13.82 -4.69
CA ASP A 378 -22.90 -13.66 -4.64
C ASP A 378 -23.58 -14.20 -5.91
N GLY A 379 -22.85 -14.20 -7.03
CA GLY A 379 -23.28 -14.78 -8.31
C GLY A 379 -23.13 -16.30 -8.41
N GLY A 380 -22.69 -16.98 -7.35
CA GLY A 380 -22.55 -18.44 -7.32
C GLY A 380 -21.12 -18.97 -7.40
N GLY A 381 -20.12 -18.09 -7.53
CA GLY A 381 -18.70 -18.46 -7.56
C GLY A 381 -18.20 -18.99 -6.22
N SER A 382 -17.29 -19.97 -6.25
CA SER A 382 -16.63 -20.44 -5.01
C SER A 382 -15.38 -19.61 -4.73
N PHE A 383 -15.16 -19.19 -3.49
CA PHE A 383 -14.06 -18.33 -3.09
C PHE A 383 -13.29 -18.88 -1.88
N LEU A 384 -11.98 -19.02 -2.00
CA LEU A 384 -11.10 -19.41 -0.90
C LEU A 384 -10.25 -18.22 -0.45
N TYR A 385 -10.32 -17.92 0.84
CA TYR A 385 -9.43 -16.98 1.50
C TYR A 385 -8.41 -17.74 2.36
N LEU A 386 -7.21 -17.91 1.81
CA LEU A 386 -6.14 -18.76 2.37
C LEU A 386 -5.09 -17.98 3.19
N GLY A 387 -5.42 -16.75 3.58
CA GLY A 387 -4.53 -15.84 4.29
C GLY A 387 -5.09 -15.32 5.61
N GLY A 388 -4.38 -14.33 6.16
CA GLY A 388 -4.78 -13.50 7.29
C GLY A 388 -4.65 -12.01 6.95
N ASN A 389 -5.38 -11.15 7.66
CA ASN A 389 -5.41 -9.70 7.44
C ASN A 389 -5.67 -9.32 5.97
N GLY A 390 -6.66 -9.97 5.37
CA GLY A 390 -7.11 -9.72 4.01
C GLY A 390 -8.14 -8.59 3.95
N PHE A 391 -8.18 -7.88 2.82
CA PHE A 391 -9.20 -6.85 2.53
C PHE A 391 -9.25 -5.74 3.58
N TYR A 392 -8.11 -5.41 4.18
CA TYR A 392 -8.03 -4.58 5.37
C TYR A 392 -7.95 -3.09 5.04
N TRP A 393 -6.96 -2.72 4.22
CA TRP A 393 -6.72 -1.35 3.82
C TRP A 393 -7.39 -1.02 2.49
N ARG A 394 -8.04 0.14 2.47
CA ARG A 394 -8.45 0.78 1.24
C ARG A 394 -7.25 1.44 0.58
N ILE A 395 -7.06 1.15 -0.70
CA ILE A 395 -6.16 1.86 -1.60
C ILE A 395 -6.93 2.38 -2.81
N VAL A 396 -6.31 3.33 -3.50
CA VAL A 396 -6.82 3.89 -4.75
C VAL A 396 -5.68 3.98 -5.75
N ARG A 397 -6.03 3.94 -7.04
CA ARG A 397 -5.09 4.13 -8.14
C ARG A 397 -5.20 5.55 -8.67
N HIS A 398 -4.09 6.11 -9.14
CA HIS A 398 -4.15 7.38 -9.85
C HIS A 398 -4.86 7.19 -11.19
N ARG A 399 -5.73 8.14 -11.57
CA ARG A 399 -6.55 8.03 -12.80
C ARG A 399 -5.73 8.09 -14.09
N ASP A 400 -4.68 8.92 -14.08
CA ASP A 400 -3.83 9.18 -15.25
C ASP A 400 -2.53 8.35 -15.28
N ASP A 401 -1.99 7.95 -14.11
CA ASP A 401 -0.89 7.00 -14.00
C ASP A 401 -1.35 5.80 -13.17
N THR A 402 -1.88 4.80 -13.85
CA THR A 402 -2.59 3.70 -13.19
C THR A 402 -1.65 2.83 -12.33
N ASP A 403 -0.33 2.91 -12.51
CA ASP A 403 0.64 2.14 -11.74
C ASP A 403 0.97 2.77 -10.37
N LEU A 404 0.45 3.96 -10.10
CA LEU A 404 0.61 4.67 -8.85
C LEU A 404 -0.56 4.38 -7.91
N LEU A 405 -0.23 3.90 -6.71
CA LEU A 405 -1.16 3.58 -5.64
C LEU A 405 -1.06 4.61 -4.52
N GLU A 406 -2.18 4.94 -3.90
CA GLU A 406 -2.25 5.78 -2.71
C GLU A 406 -2.96 5.07 -1.55
N ILE A 407 -2.38 5.22 -0.35
CA ILE A 407 -2.99 4.87 0.92
C ILE A 407 -2.95 6.05 1.90
N ARG A 408 -4.05 6.26 2.62
CA ARG A 408 -4.09 7.14 3.79
C ARG A 408 -4.35 6.31 5.05
N ARG A 409 -3.41 6.31 5.98
CA ARG A 409 -3.55 5.64 7.28
C ARG A 409 -4.30 6.56 8.25
N ALA A 410 -5.62 6.57 8.14
CA ALA A 410 -6.54 7.44 8.91
C ALA A 410 -6.62 7.06 10.40
N GLU A 411 -7.75 7.27 11.09
CA GLU A 411 -7.84 7.20 12.57
C GLU A 411 -7.58 5.81 13.17
N ASP A 412 -7.91 4.77 12.41
CA ASP A 412 -7.90 3.38 12.85
C ASP A 412 -6.86 2.53 12.13
N GLY A 413 -6.65 1.33 12.66
CA GLY A 413 -5.83 0.30 12.05
C GLY A 413 -4.50 0.11 12.74
N LEU A 414 -3.87 -1.03 12.44
CA LEU A 414 -2.47 -1.27 12.73
C LEU A 414 -1.60 -0.42 11.79
N ARG A 415 -1.31 0.80 12.24
CA ARG A 415 -0.68 1.83 11.42
C ARG A 415 0.82 1.89 11.63
N ALA A 416 1.58 1.90 10.54
CA ALA A 416 2.99 2.24 10.59
C ALA A 416 3.18 3.74 10.90
N TRP A 417 2.35 4.60 10.33
CA TRP A 417 2.34 6.04 10.60
C TRP A 417 0.90 6.53 10.56
N ALA A 418 0.62 7.64 11.23
CA ALA A 418 -0.71 8.23 11.26
C ALA A 418 -0.77 9.42 10.30
N SER A 419 -1.81 9.44 9.47
CA SER A 419 -2.13 10.64 8.69
C SER A 419 -2.51 11.78 9.65
N GLU A 420 -2.20 13.00 9.27
CA GLU A 420 -2.61 14.18 10.02
C GLU A 420 -4.15 14.32 10.04
N PRO A 421 -4.76 14.80 11.15
CA PRO A 421 -6.17 15.18 11.14
C PRO A 421 -6.45 16.14 9.99
N GLY A 422 -7.52 15.86 9.22
CA GLY A 422 -7.89 16.57 8.01
C GLY A 422 -7.32 15.97 6.72
N GLU A 423 -6.33 15.07 6.77
CA GLU A 423 -5.62 14.53 5.58
C GLU A 423 -5.96 13.04 5.33
N TYR A 424 -7.18 12.64 5.69
CA TYR A 424 -7.65 11.24 5.60
C TYR A 424 -8.26 10.88 4.25
N TYR A 425 -8.66 11.88 3.47
CA TYR A 425 -9.25 11.67 2.15
C TYR A 425 -8.14 11.52 1.12
N ASN A 426 -8.22 10.45 0.33
CA ASN A 426 -7.30 10.18 -0.76
C ASN A 426 -7.27 11.36 -1.73
N ALA A 427 -6.08 11.75 -2.19
CA ALA A 427 -5.93 12.77 -3.21
C ALA A 427 -6.40 12.26 -4.59
N PHE A 428 -6.20 10.98 -4.89
CA PHE A 428 -6.43 10.45 -6.25
C PHE A 428 -7.91 10.32 -6.61
N ASP A 429 -8.79 10.05 -5.64
CA ASP A 429 -10.24 9.92 -5.88
C ASP A 429 -11.12 10.81 -4.98
N GLY A 430 -10.54 11.44 -3.96
CA GLY A 430 -11.24 12.32 -3.02
C GLY A 430 -12.21 11.62 -2.08
N ASN A 431 -12.09 10.30 -1.93
CA ASN A 431 -12.89 9.53 -0.99
C ASN A 431 -12.12 9.29 0.32
N TYR A 432 -12.84 8.88 1.35
CA TYR A 432 -12.26 8.60 2.66
C TYR A 432 -11.34 7.37 2.62
N GLY A 433 -10.07 7.53 3.00
CA GLY A 433 -9.10 6.45 3.03
C GLY A 433 -9.26 5.55 4.27
N GLY A 434 -8.14 4.97 4.73
CA GLY A 434 -8.11 4.13 5.93
C GLY A 434 -8.62 2.71 5.71
N LEU A 435 -9.26 2.16 6.75
CA LEU A 435 -9.75 0.79 6.73
C LEU A 435 -11.03 0.63 5.92
N TRP A 436 -11.20 -0.50 5.24
CA TRP A 436 -12.49 -0.88 4.65
C TRP A 436 -13.61 -0.98 5.68
N ARG A 437 -13.29 -1.40 6.92
CA ARG A 437 -14.21 -1.37 8.07
C ARG A 437 -14.80 0.03 8.32
N ARG A 438 -13.99 1.10 8.20
CA ARG A 438 -14.44 2.49 8.38
C ARG A 438 -15.14 3.06 7.15
N ASN A 439 -15.00 2.39 6.01
CA ASN A 439 -15.76 2.65 4.79
C ASN A 439 -17.05 1.81 4.72
N GLY A 440 -17.43 1.12 5.80
CA GLY A 440 -18.67 0.33 5.87
C GLY A 440 -18.62 -1.01 5.11
N ARG A 441 -17.42 -1.48 4.77
CA ARG A 441 -17.18 -2.72 4.01
C ARG A 441 -16.16 -3.66 4.70
N PRO A 442 -16.35 -4.03 5.98
CA PRO A 442 -15.40 -4.90 6.68
C PRO A 442 -15.22 -6.25 5.95
N PRO A 443 -14.05 -6.91 6.06
CA PRO A 443 -13.78 -8.20 5.42
C PRO A 443 -14.81 -9.29 5.72
N GLN A 444 -15.44 -9.24 6.90
CA GLN A 444 -16.49 -10.15 7.33
C GLN A 444 -17.67 -10.20 6.35
N GLN A 445 -17.97 -9.12 5.63
CA GLN A 445 -19.05 -9.07 4.63
C GLN A 445 -18.71 -9.78 3.32
N LEU A 446 -17.43 -10.14 3.10
CA LEU A 446 -16.98 -10.85 1.90
C LEU A 446 -16.56 -12.30 2.23
N VAL A 447 -15.73 -12.47 3.24
CA VAL A 447 -15.08 -13.75 3.57
C VAL A 447 -15.49 -14.34 4.92
N GLY A 448 -16.47 -13.74 5.59
CA GLY A 448 -17.04 -14.21 6.87
C GLY A 448 -16.16 -14.00 8.11
N ILE A 449 -14.89 -13.67 7.92
CA ILE A 449 -13.91 -13.38 8.98
C ILE A 449 -13.15 -12.09 8.67
N GLY A 450 -12.53 -11.48 9.68
CA GLY A 450 -11.65 -10.33 9.47
C GLY A 450 -10.65 -10.14 10.60
N PHE A 451 -9.63 -9.32 10.31
CA PHE A 451 -8.44 -9.15 11.13
C PHE A 451 -8.76 -8.77 12.58
N THR A 452 -8.14 -9.47 13.52
CA THR A 452 -8.38 -9.28 14.95
C THR A 452 -7.13 -9.12 15.79
N ALA A 453 -6.04 -9.78 15.43
CA ALA A 453 -4.87 -9.84 16.30
C ALA A 453 -3.60 -10.08 15.49
N GLN A 454 -2.53 -9.39 15.88
CA GLN A 454 -1.19 -9.58 15.34
C GLN A 454 -0.27 -10.06 16.45
N GLY A 455 0.68 -10.94 16.12
CA GLY A 455 1.71 -11.40 17.03
C GLY A 455 3.09 -11.36 16.41
N ILE A 456 4.06 -11.89 17.15
CA ILE A 456 5.38 -12.24 16.58
C ILE A 456 5.24 -13.29 15.47
N PHE A 457 6.30 -13.54 14.70
CA PHE A 457 6.29 -14.51 13.60
C PHE A 457 6.29 -15.98 14.08
N VAL A 458 5.21 -16.37 14.74
CA VAL A 458 4.92 -17.71 15.27
C VAL A 458 3.55 -18.17 14.81
N GLY A 459 3.38 -19.48 14.70
CA GLY A 459 2.17 -20.16 14.34
C GLY A 459 1.75 -21.18 15.39
N MET A 460 0.46 -21.48 15.39
CA MET A 460 -0.22 -22.40 16.29
C MET A 460 -1.03 -23.40 15.45
N PRO A 461 -1.37 -24.58 15.98
CA PRO A 461 -2.32 -25.45 15.31
C PRO A 461 -3.74 -24.89 15.38
N TYR A 462 -4.56 -25.25 14.39
CA TYR A 462 -6.01 -25.23 14.57
C TYR A 462 -6.46 -26.51 15.29
N ASN A 463 -7.59 -26.45 15.98
CA ASN A 463 -8.31 -27.62 16.45
C ASN A 463 -9.68 -27.67 15.78
N ARG A 464 -10.04 -28.82 15.20
CA ARG A 464 -11.37 -29.09 14.64
C ARG A 464 -12.41 -28.88 15.75
N VAL A 465 -13.49 -28.16 15.41
CA VAL A 465 -14.64 -27.94 16.30
C VAL A 465 -15.96 -28.37 15.67
N CYS A 466 -16.01 -28.51 14.34
CA CYS A 466 -17.19 -29.01 13.63
C CYS A 466 -17.14 -30.53 13.45
N HIS A 467 -18.06 -31.25 14.11
CA HIS A 467 -18.26 -32.70 13.93
C HIS A 467 -19.62 -33.04 13.32
N ASP A 468 -20.23 -32.06 12.64
CA ASP A 468 -21.44 -32.32 11.86
C ASP A 468 -21.09 -33.20 10.65
N PRO A 469 -21.78 -34.34 10.43
CA PRO A 469 -21.54 -35.22 9.28
C PRO A 469 -21.63 -34.53 7.92
N GLU A 470 -22.36 -33.41 7.80
CA GLU A 470 -22.40 -32.62 6.56
C GLU A 470 -21.02 -32.08 6.15
N PHE A 471 -20.11 -31.91 7.10
CA PHE A 471 -18.77 -31.36 6.91
C PHE A 471 -17.65 -32.40 7.01
N ASP A 472 -17.96 -33.69 7.20
CA ASP A 472 -16.94 -34.74 7.29
C ASP A 472 -16.05 -34.83 6.05
N TRP A 473 -16.58 -34.45 4.88
CA TRP A 473 -15.81 -34.39 3.64
C TRP A 473 -14.62 -33.42 3.69
N VAL A 474 -14.67 -32.36 4.50
CA VAL A 474 -13.53 -31.42 4.69
C VAL A 474 -12.36 -32.16 5.32
N PHE A 475 -12.67 -33.05 6.27
CA PHE A 475 -11.69 -33.74 7.10
C PHE A 475 -11.43 -35.19 6.66
N ASP A 476 -11.89 -35.58 5.48
CA ASP A 476 -11.67 -36.92 4.95
C ASP A 476 -10.17 -37.26 4.87
N GLY A 477 -9.80 -38.43 5.40
CA GLY A 477 -8.41 -38.87 5.50
C GLY A 477 -7.53 -38.10 6.49
N ILE A 478 -8.12 -37.34 7.42
CA ILE A 478 -7.40 -36.67 8.52
C ILE A 478 -7.72 -37.38 9.84
N GLU A 479 -6.68 -37.76 10.58
CA GLU A 479 -6.80 -38.36 11.91
C GLU A 479 -6.65 -37.31 13.01
N GLY A 480 -7.53 -37.36 14.02
CA GLY A 480 -7.51 -36.44 15.15
C GLY A 480 -8.03 -35.03 14.81
N ASP A 481 -8.02 -34.16 15.83
CA ASP A 481 -8.60 -32.81 15.72
C ASP A 481 -7.55 -31.72 15.57
N THR A 482 -6.27 -31.99 15.84
CA THR A 482 -5.18 -31.02 15.72
C THR A 482 -4.70 -30.91 14.27
N LEU A 483 -4.69 -29.69 13.74
CA LEU A 483 -4.40 -29.39 12.34
C LEU A 483 -3.24 -28.39 12.25
N GLY A 484 -2.17 -28.77 11.54
CA GLY A 484 -1.05 -27.87 11.26
C GLY A 484 -0.27 -27.38 12.49
N ASP A 485 0.14 -28.28 13.39
CA ASP A 485 1.13 -28.03 14.45
C ASP A 485 2.58 -28.04 13.90
N PHE A 486 2.73 -27.67 12.63
CA PHE A 486 3.96 -27.68 11.85
C PHE A 486 3.87 -26.63 10.75
N GLY A 487 4.98 -26.31 10.08
CA GLY A 487 4.99 -25.50 8.87
C GLY A 487 6.27 -24.68 8.73
N PHE A 488 6.60 -24.24 7.51
CA PHE A 488 7.76 -23.39 7.28
C PHE A 488 7.53 -21.94 7.72
N SER A 489 6.28 -21.48 7.79
CA SER A 489 5.94 -20.16 8.29
C SER A 489 5.49 -20.27 9.75
N GLY A 490 6.26 -19.71 10.68
CA GLY A 490 5.90 -19.66 12.10
C GLY A 490 5.84 -21.02 12.83
N ASN A 491 6.14 -22.14 12.18
CA ASN A 491 6.03 -23.49 12.74
C ASN A 491 4.60 -23.95 13.09
N GLY A 492 3.57 -23.32 12.50
CA GLY A 492 2.18 -23.73 12.67
C GLY A 492 1.24 -23.02 11.68
N ALA A 493 0.05 -23.58 11.46
CA ALA A 493 -0.88 -23.13 10.42
C ALA A 493 -1.67 -21.85 10.76
N ALA A 494 -1.79 -21.47 12.04
CA ALA A 494 -2.51 -20.29 12.51
C ALA A 494 -1.56 -19.28 13.16
N GLY A 495 -1.19 -18.20 12.48
CA GLY A 495 -0.10 -17.37 12.99
C GLY A 495 0.16 -16.06 12.27
N PHE A 496 1.06 -15.29 12.90
CA PHE A 496 1.44 -13.92 12.57
C PHE A 496 0.29 -12.91 12.63
N GLU A 497 -0.77 -13.12 11.85
CA GLU A 497 -1.99 -12.31 11.83
C GLU A 497 -3.21 -13.25 11.80
N LEU A 498 -4.16 -13.00 12.68
CA LEU A 498 -5.32 -13.84 12.92
C LEU A 498 -6.61 -13.11 12.55
N ASP A 499 -7.53 -13.82 11.90
CA ASP A 499 -8.85 -13.31 11.55
C ASP A 499 -9.97 -14.15 12.18
N ARG A 500 -11.06 -13.51 12.58
CA ARG A 500 -12.18 -14.17 13.27
C ARG A 500 -13.53 -13.74 12.72
N ILE A 501 -14.55 -14.55 13.02
CA ILE A 501 -15.95 -14.13 12.87
C ILE A 501 -16.25 -13.06 13.92
N ASP A 502 -16.90 -11.99 13.47
CA ASP A 502 -17.56 -11.02 14.34
C ASP A 502 -18.98 -10.75 13.84
N PRO A 503 -20.02 -11.23 14.55
CA PRO A 503 -21.42 -10.99 14.19
C PRO A 503 -21.78 -9.50 14.07
N ALA A 504 -21.11 -8.62 14.82
CA ALA A 504 -21.37 -7.18 14.76
C ALA A 504 -20.86 -6.52 13.46
N LEU A 505 -19.96 -7.20 12.73
CA LEU A 505 -19.40 -6.76 11.45
C LEU A 505 -19.92 -7.57 10.26
N SER A 506 -20.76 -8.58 10.52
CA SER A 506 -21.28 -9.49 9.49
C SER A 506 -22.57 -8.98 8.83
N ASP A 507 -23.15 -7.87 9.32
CA ASP A 507 -24.30 -7.23 8.67
C ASP A 507 -23.93 -6.85 7.24
N GLY A 508 -24.68 -7.32 6.24
CA GLY A 508 -24.37 -7.19 4.82
C GLY A 508 -23.67 -8.39 4.18
N LEU A 509 -23.29 -9.43 4.94
CA LEU A 509 -22.85 -10.70 4.37
C LEU A 509 -24.04 -11.40 3.69
N ASN A 510 -23.90 -11.73 2.40
CA ASN A 510 -24.98 -12.30 1.59
C ASN A 510 -25.17 -13.81 1.81
N LEU A 511 -25.46 -14.23 3.04
CA LEU A 511 -25.69 -15.63 3.42
C LEU A 511 -26.98 -16.19 2.81
N ALA A 512 -26.97 -17.46 2.41
CA ALA A 512 -28.19 -18.16 2.00
C ALA A 512 -29.24 -18.18 3.13
N GLU A 513 -30.52 -18.02 2.78
CA GLU A 513 -31.61 -18.00 3.76
C GLU A 513 -31.63 -19.29 4.61
N GLY A 514 -31.66 -19.12 5.93
CA GLY A 514 -31.65 -20.25 6.88
C GLY A 514 -30.28 -20.90 7.10
N SER A 515 -29.21 -20.37 6.48
CA SER A 515 -27.83 -20.80 6.72
C SER A 515 -27.11 -19.92 7.76
N ALA A 516 -25.97 -20.39 8.24
CA ALA A 516 -25.07 -19.65 9.10
C ALA A 516 -23.61 -19.94 8.70
N ILE A 517 -22.67 -19.12 9.16
CA ILE A 517 -21.25 -19.43 9.03
C ILE A 517 -20.93 -20.64 9.91
N THR A 518 -20.42 -21.71 9.30
CA THR A 518 -19.93 -22.90 10.01
C THR A 518 -18.47 -22.68 10.38
N VAL A 519 -18.17 -22.70 11.68
CA VAL A 519 -16.78 -22.73 12.18
C VAL A 519 -16.29 -24.18 12.13
N LEU A 520 -15.32 -24.45 11.27
CA LEU A 520 -14.75 -25.77 11.04
C LEU A 520 -13.68 -26.11 12.07
N ALA A 521 -12.77 -25.17 12.30
CA ALA A 521 -11.65 -25.30 13.23
C ALA A 521 -11.25 -23.92 13.79
N GLN A 522 -10.62 -23.90 14.97
CA GLN A 522 -10.20 -22.66 15.63
C GLN A 522 -8.78 -22.77 16.19
N SER A 523 -8.06 -21.67 16.20
CA SER A 523 -6.77 -21.56 16.88
C SER A 523 -6.76 -20.36 17.82
N TYR A 524 -6.33 -20.54 19.06
CA TYR A 524 -6.33 -19.51 20.09
C TYR A 524 -4.90 -19.19 20.54
N ASP A 525 -4.62 -17.92 20.80
CA ASP A 525 -3.36 -17.49 21.42
C ASP A 525 -3.30 -17.87 22.91
N THR A 526 -2.88 -19.11 23.19
CA THR A 526 -2.70 -19.60 24.56
C THR A 526 -1.38 -19.15 25.20
N ALA A 527 -0.41 -18.74 24.38
CA ALA A 527 0.92 -18.33 24.84
C ALA A 527 1.04 -16.81 25.09
N ASN A 528 -0.02 -16.06 24.78
CA ASN A 528 -0.07 -14.60 24.89
C ASN A 528 0.99 -13.90 24.02
N ASN A 529 1.20 -14.42 22.81
CA ASN A 529 2.14 -13.89 21.81
C ASN A 529 1.49 -12.87 20.86
N PHE A 530 0.17 -12.67 20.96
CA PHE A 530 -0.61 -11.80 20.09
C PHE A 530 -1.28 -10.67 20.88
N MET A 531 -1.50 -9.56 20.19
CA MET A 531 -2.20 -8.38 20.68
C MET A 531 -3.38 -8.07 19.77
N LEU A 532 -4.46 -7.55 20.37
CA LEU A 532 -5.57 -7.02 19.58
C LEU A 532 -5.13 -5.81 18.77
N VAL A 533 -5.59 -5.76 17.53
CA VAL A 533 -5.39 -4.60 16.65
C VAL A 533 -6.13 -3.37 17.20
N PRO A 534 -5.66 -2.14 16.92
CA PRO A 534 -6.21 -0.93 17.55
C PRO A 534 -7.71 -0.74 17.36
N GLU A 535 -8.24 -1.03 16.17
CA GLU A 535 -9.65 -0.95 15.81
C GLU A 535 -10.52 -2.05 16.42
N GLU A 536 -9.93 -3.01 17.15
CA GLU A 536 -10.67 -3.95 17.98
C GLU A 536 -10.74 -3.49 19.45
N GLN A 537 -9.90 -2.53 19.86
CA GLN A 537 -9.86 -2.03 21.23
C GLN A 537 -10.88 -0.90 21.40
N LEU A 538 -11.82 -1.05 22.34
CA LEU A 538 -12.75 0.03 22.71
C LEU A 538 -12.19 0.84 23.89
N THR A 539 -11.65 0.14 24.89
CA THR A 539 -10.95 0.73 26.04
C THR A 539 -9.77 -0.18 26.41
N HIS A 540 -8.94 0.23 27.37
CA HIS A 540 -7.89 -0.62 27.93
C HIS A 540 -8.40 -1.91 28.62
N LEU A 541 -9.72 -2.09 28.79
CA LEU A 541 -10.32 -3.28 29.43
C LEU A 541 -11.31 -4.04 28.53
N THR A 542 -11.72 -3.48 27.40
CA THR A 542 -12.83 -4.00 26.59
C THR A 542 -12.52 -3.88 25.10
N ASN A 543 -12.91 -4.91 24.34
CA ASN A 543 -12.89 -4.86 22.87
C ASN A 543 -14.27 -4.44 22.30
N LEU A 544 -14.29 -4.07 21.01
CA LEU A 544 -15.47 -3.57 20.30
C LEU A 544 -16.57 -4.62 20.10
N SER A 545 -16.22 -5.90 19.91
CA SER A 545 -17.19 -6.99 19.76
C SER A 545 -17.84 -7.43 21.09
N GLY A 546 -17.28 -7.00 22.22
CA GLY A 546 -17.65 -7.48 23.55
C GLY A 546 -17.02 -8.83 23.89
N GLY A 547 -16.97 -9.14 25.19
CA GLY A 547 -16.39 -10.38 25.71
C GLY A 547 -14.87 -10.31 26.01
N PRO A 548 -14.27 -11.40 26.51
CA PRO A 548 -12.87 -11.42 26.93
C PRO A 548 -11.88 -11.31 25.75
N GLU A 549 -10.79 -10.57 25.92
CA GLU A 549 -9.72 -10.43 24.91
C GLU A 549 -9.21 -11.78 24.39
N GLY A 550 -8.97 -12.74 25.29
CA GLY A 550 -8.48 -14.08 24.91
C GLY A 550 -9.42 -14.83 23.97
N GLN A 551 -10.72 -14.49 23.93
CA GLN A 551 -11.64 -15.04 22.95
C GLN A 551 -11.51 -14.36 21.58
N ALA A 552 -11.16 -13.08 21.53
CA ALA A 552 -10.94 -12.36 20.29
C ALA A 552 -9.59 -12.71 19.64
N LYS A 553 -8.55 -13.04 20.42
CA LYS A 553 -7.23 -13.45 19.90
C LYS A 553 -7.21 -14.88 19.35
N ARG A 554 -7.91 -15.09 18.25
CA ARG A 554 -8.06 -16.39 17.59
C ARG A 554 -8.14 -16.27 16.08
N ALA A 555 -7.79 -17.35 15.38
CA ALA A 555 -8.13 -17.57 13.98
C ALA A 555 -9.32 -18.52 13.88
N ASP A 556 -10.34 -18.16 13.08
CA ASP A 556 -11.47 -19.01 12.74
C ASP A 556 -11.34 -19.54 11.31
N MET A 557 -11.27 -20.86 11.15
CA MET A 557 -11.44 -21.52 9.86
C MET A 557 -12.93 -21.77 9.62
N VAL A 558 -13.48 -21.18 8.57
CA VAL A 558 -14.94 -21.13 8.37
C VAL A 558 -15.36 -21.54 6.97
N TYR A 559 -16.63 -21.93 6.86
CA TYR A 559 -17.31 -22.17 5.59
C TYR A 559 -18.74 -21.62 5.63
N PHE A 560 -19.20 -21.06 4.51
CA PHE A 560 -20.61 -20.71 4.33
C PHE A 560 -21.02 -20.70 2.85
N THR A 561 -22.32 -20.62 2.61
CA THR A 561 -22.92 -20.47 1.28
C THR A 561 -23.59 -19.12 1.11
N THR A 562 -23.40 -18.48 -0.04
CA THR A 562 -24.12 -17.24 -0.39
C THR A 562 -25.52 -17.52 -0.91
N GLU A 563 -26.40 -16.51 -0.96
CA GLU A 563 -27.76 -16.64 -1.50
C GLU A 563 -27.77 -17.15 -2.95
N GLY A 564 -26.86 -16.67 -3.81
CA GLY A 564 -26.69 -17.17 -5.18
C GLY A 564 -26.03 -18.55 -5.28
N GLY A 565 -25.77 -19.19 -4.14
CA GLY A 565 -25.22 -20.53 -4.06
C GLY A 565 -23.70 -20.61 -4.14
N GLY A 566 -22.98 -19.49 -4.06
CA GLY A 566 -21.52 -19.47 -3.96
C GLY A 566 -21.06 -20.13 -2.66
N GLN A 567 -19.83 -20.64 -2.63
CA GLN A 567 -19.25 -21.29 -1.45
C GLN A 567 -17.99 -20.55 -1.04
N VAL A 568 -17.93 -20.11 0.22
CA VAL A 568 -16.78 -19.38 0.73
C VAL A 568 -16.11 -20.20 1.82
N PHE A 569 -14.79 -20.41 1.69
CA PHE A 569 -13.95 -21.07 2.68
C PHE A 569 -12.81 -20.15 3.08
N SER A 570 -12.65 -19.90 4.37
CA SER A 570 -11.66 -18.94 4.89
C SER A 570 -10.85 -19.54 6.03
N VAL A 571 -9.55 -19.27 6.08
CA VAL A 571 -8.65 -19.84 7.11
C VAL A 571 -8.27 -18.85 8.20
N GLY A 572 -8.12 -17.57 7.87
CA GLY A 572 -7.85 -16.50 8.83
C GLY A 572 -6.45 -16.52 9.44
N SER A 573 -5.44 -16.90 8.66
CA SER A 573 -4.04 -16.97 9.06
C SER A 573 -3.09 -16.81 7.89
N ILE A 574 -2.04 -16.02 8.09
CA ILE A 574 -0.96 -15.83 7.11
C ILE A 574 -0.07 -17.07 7.00
N THR A 575 0.12 -17.80 8.10
CA THR A 575 1.04 -18.95 8.11
C THR A 575 0.44 -20.23 7.54
N PHE A 576 -0.87 -20.25 7.20
CA PHE A 576 -1.59 -21.43 6.72
C PHE A 576 -0.91 -22.06 5.50
N CYS A 577 -0.65 -21.26 4.45
CA CYS A 577 -0.02 -21.74 3.23
C CYS A 577 1.40 -22.29 3.48
N GLY A 578 2.13 -21.78 4.48
CA GLY A 578 3.45 -22.28 4.87
C GLY A 578 3.46 -23.70 5.43
N SER A 579 2.30 -24.24 5.78
CA SER A 579 2.16 -25.62 6.26
C SER A 579 1.92 -26.62 5.11
N LEU A 580 1.50 -26.15 3.93
CA LEU A 580 1.22 -26.99 2.76
C LEU A 580 2.43 -27.83 2.29
N PRO A 581 3.65 -27.27 2.12
CA PRO A 581 4.80 -28.03 1.63
C PRO A 581 5.47 -28.92 2.68
N TRP A 582 5.04 -28.86 3.95
CA TRP A 582 5.63 -29.66 5.01
C TRP A 582 5.51 -31.17 4.75
N ASN A 583 6.52 -31.94 5.18
CA ASN A 583 6.56 -33.40 5.05
C ASN A 583 6.25 -33.89 3.61
N ASN A 584 6.87 -33.26 2.61
CA ASN A 584 6.65 -33.56 1.18
C ASN A 584 5.17 -33.53 0.79
N TYR A 585 4.44 -32.51 1.26
CA TYR A 585 3.02 -32.31 0.98
C TYR A 585 2.10 -33.42 1.52
N ASP A 586 2.60 -34.30 2.40
CA ASP A 586 1.83 -35.36 3.07
C ASP A 586 1.57 -34.98 4.53
N ASN A 587 0.53 -34.20 4.74
CA ASN A 587 0.16 -33.65 6.04
C ASN A 587 -1.34 -33.26 6.06
N ASN A 588 -1.88 -32.99 7.25
CA ASN A 588 -3.31 -32.73 7.41
C ASN A 588 -3.78 -31.41 6.77
N ILE A 589 -2.96 -30.36 6.71
CA ILE A 589 -3.30 -29.09 6.04
C ILE A 589 -3.40 -29.27 4.52
N SER A 590 -2.43 -29.99 3.94
CA SER A 590 -2.42 -30.37 2.52
C SER A 590 -3.61 -31.27 2.15
N ARG A 591 -3.97 -32.24 2.99
CA ARG A 591 -5.18 -33.06 2.80
C ARG A 591 -6.47 -32.24 2.88
N LEU A 592 -6.60 -31.40 3.91
CA LEU A 592 -7.77 -30.54 4.12
C LEU A 592 -8.01 -29.63 2.91
N LEU A 593 -6.98 -28.91 2.46
CA LEU A 593 -7.12 -28.02 1.30
C LEU A 593 -7.42 -28.81 0.01
N SER A 594 -6.85 -30.01 -0.16
CA SER A 594 -7.18 -30.88 -1.30
C SER A 594 -8.66 -31.24 -1.32
N ASN A 595 -9.23 -31.60 -0.17
CA ASN A 595 -10.65 -31.96 -0.04
C ASN A 595 -11.55 -30.77 -0.38
N VAL A 596 -11.25 -29.60 0.20
CA VAL A 596 -11.94 -28.32 -0.08
C VAL A 596 -11.90 -27.99 -1.56
N LEU A 597 -10.72 -27.88 -2.16
CA LEU A 597 -10.58 -27.50 -3.56
C LEU A 597 -11.23 -28.50 -4.51
N SER A 598 -11.10 -29.80 -4.27
CA SER A 598 -11.71 -30.83 -5.14
C SER A 598 -13.23 -30.65 -5.21
N ARG A 599 -13.89 -30.45 -4.06
CA ARG A 599 -15.34 -30.23 -4.03
C ARG A 599 -15.78 -28.94 -4.73
N LEU A 600 -15.03 -27.86 -4.53
CA LEU A 600 -15.37 -26.54 -5.08
C LEU A 600 -15.16 -26.49 -6.60
N ILE A 601 -14.12 -27.14 -7.11
CA ILE A 601 -13.82 -27.25 -8.54
C ILE A 601 -14.85 -28.15 -9.26
N ASP A 602 -15.26 -29.27 -8.65
CA ASP A 602 -16.13 -30.26 -9.28
C ASP A 602 -17.60 -29.84 -9.36
N ARG A 603 -18.06 -28.89 -8.54
CA ARG A 603 -19.45 -28.41 -8.52
C ARG A 603 -19.87 -27.66 -9.79
N SER A 604 -18.94 -27.30 -10.68
CA SER A 604 -19.20 -26.68 -11.99
C SER A 604 -20.01 -27.53 -12.99
N GLY A 605 -20.57 -28.67 -12.57
CA GLY A 605 -21.34 -29.63 -13.38
C GLY A 605 -22.87 -29.46 -13.44
N VAL A 606 -23.44 -28.27 -13.24
CA VAL A 606 -24.90 -28.05 -13.45
C VAL A 606 -25.14 -26.77 -14.25
N GLY A 607 -25.37 -26.91 -15.56
CA GLY A 607 -25.79 -25.77 -16.41
C GLY A 607 -25.51 -25.83 -17.92
N VAL A 608 -25.37 -27.01 -18.54
CA VAL A 608 -25.69 -27.13 -19.99
C VAL A 608 -27.08 -27.75 -20.07
N ILE A 609 -28.09 -26.92 -20.29
CA ILE A 609 -29.36 -27.31 -20.94
C ILE A 609 -29.65 -26.28 -22.03
#